data_AF-A0AAD5Q0M6-F1
#
_entry.id   AF-A0AAD5Q0M6-F1
#
_cell.length_a   1.000
_cell.length_b   1.000
_cell.length_c   1.000
_cell.angle_alpha   90.00
_cell.angle_beta   90.00
_cell.angle_gamma   90.00
#
_symmetry.space_group_name_H-M   'P 1'
#
loop_
_entity.id
_entity.type
_entity.pdbx_description
1 polymer ?
#
loop_
_entity_poly.entity_id
_entity_poly.type
_entity_poly.pdbx_seq_one_letter_code
_entity_poly.pdbx_strand_id
1 'polypeptide(L)'
;MHVYVGVLDSYYLNDAVYYLEDFLKSTREPYYNGTIEYGVRDGKGYEHCWTGSYDETLSMAWNTLNQRIVPQMVDHVAGSAPPNATLAFTSY
;
A
#
# COMPACT_ATOMS: atom_id res chain seq x y z
N MET A 1 -5.44 5.62 -0.62
CA MET A 1 -5.40 4.44 0.27
C MET A 1 -4.64 3.33 -0.45
N HIS A 2 -3.74 2.62 0.22
CA HIS A 2 -2.90 1.59 -0.40
C HIS A 2 -2.95 0.31 0.44
N VAL A 3 -3.20 -0.83 -0.18
CA VAL A 3 -3.26 -2.15 0.47
C VAL A 3 -2.32 -3.10 -0.24
N TYR A 4 -1.47 -3.78 0.54
CA TYR A 4 -0.57 -4.83 0.08
C TYR A 4 -0.89 -6.11 0.87
N VAL A 5 -1.09 -7.23 0.18
CA VAL A 5 -1.42 -8.51 0.82
C VAL A 5 -0.73 -9.66 0.10
N GLY A 6 -0.16 -10.61 0.84
CA GLY A 6 0.35 -11.86 0.25
C GLY A 6 -0.79 -12.75 -0.24
N VAL A 7 -0.59 -13.54 -1.30
CA VAL A 7 -1.67 -14.39 -1.89
C VAL A 7 -2.07 -15.58 -1.02
N LEU A 8 -1.34 -15.87 0.05
CA LEU A 8 -1.70 -16.89 1.04
C LEU A 8 -1.65 -16.35 2.47
N ASP A 9 -1.60 -15.03 2.71
CA ASP A 9 -1.52 -14.47 4.07
C ASP A 9 -2.51 -15.15 5.05
N SER A 10 -2.05 -15.31 6.30
CA SER A 10 -2.75 -16.09 7.34
C SER A 10 -4.26 -15.86 7.32
N TYR A 11 -5.03 -16.95 7.41
CA TYR A 11 -6.49 -16.96 7.36
C TYR A 11 -7.11 -16.51 6.03
N TYR A 12 -6.39 -16.69 4.91
CA TYR A 12 -6.88 -16.30 3.57
C TYR A 12 -7.21 -14.81 3.49
N LEU A 13 -6.34 -13.97 4.08
CA LEU A 13 -6.58 -12.52 4.12
C LEU A 13 -6.70 -11.93 2.72
N ASN A 14 -6.04 -12.52 1.72
CA ASN A 14 -6.18 -12.18 0.30
C ASN A 14 -7.65 -12.27 -0.17
N ASP A 15 -8.42 -13.25 0.31
CA ASP A 15 -9.84 -13.42 -0.06
C ASP A 15 -10.69 -12.28 0.48
N ALA A 16 -10.44 -11.86 1.73
CA ALA A 16 -11.08 -10.69 2.32
C ALA A 16 -10.72 -9.41 1.53
N VAL A 17 -9.48 -9.31 1.02
CA VAL A 17 -9.05 -8.17 0.22
C VAL A 17 -9.70 -8.14 -1.16
N TYR A 18 -10.07 -9.29 -1.77
CA TYR A 18 -10.91 -9.28 -2.99
C TYR A 18 -12.26 -8.61 -2.76
N TYR A 19 -12.96 -8.97 -1.66
CA TYR A 19 -14.23 -8.32 -1.33
C TYR A 19 -14.07 -6.83 -1.04
N LEU A 20 -12.98 -6.44 -0.37
CA LEU A 20 -12.63 -5.04 -0.14
C LEU A 20 -12.42 -4.32 -1.48
N GLU A 21 -11.67 -4.90 -2.41
CA GLU A 21 -11.41 -4.31 -3.73
C GLU A 21 -12.70 -4.08 -4.51
N ASP A 22 -13.60 -5.07 -4.54
CA ASP A 22 -14.89 -4.97 -5.21
C ASP A 22 -15.76 -3.84 -4.64
N PHE A 23 -15.82 -3.73 -3.31
CA PHE A 23 -16.51 -2.64 -2.64
C PHE A 23 -15.88 -1.27 -2.97
N LEU A 24 -14.55 -1.17 -2.92
CA LEU A 24 -13.87 0.09 -3.19
C LEU A 24 -14.07 0.56 -4.64
N LYS A 25 -14.03 -0.37 -5.60
CA LYS A 25 -14.36 -0.09 -7.01
C LYS A 25 -15.80 0.39 -7.21
N SER A 26 -16.73 0.13 -6.29
CA SER A 26 -18.10 0.64 -6.37
C SER A 26 -18.29 2.05 -5.80
N THR A 27 -17.33 2.59 -5.04
CA THR A 27 -17.40 3.96 -4.49
C THR A 27 -17.45 5.02 -5.61
N ARG A 28 -18.02 6.19 -5.35
CA ARG A 28 -18.15 7.27 -6.37
C ARG A 28 -17.85 8.65 -5.80
N GLU A 29 -18.33 8.92 -4.59
CA GLU A 29 -18.23 10.25 -3.96
C GLU A 29 -17.84 10.12 -2.48
N PRO A 30 -16.53 10.07 -2.14
CA PRO A 30 -15.39 10.02 -3.05
C PRO A 30 -15.17 8.61 -3.62
N TYR A 31 -14.60 8.53 -4.83
CA TYR A 31 -13.99 7.29 -5.32
C TYR A 31 -12.74 6.97 -4.48
N TYR A 32 -12.51 5.70 -4.17
CA TYR A 32 -11.44 5.28 -3.24
C TYR A 32 -10.03 5.73 -3.66
N ASN A 33 -9.82 5.90 -4.98
CA ASN A 33 -8.61 6.45 -5.60
C ASN A 33 -7.31 5.94 -4.96
N GLY A 34 -7.18 4.61 -4.87
CA GLY A 34 -6.11 3.92 -4.17
C GLY A 34 -5.55 2.73 -4.94
N THR A 35 -4.59 2.02 -4.35
CA THR A 35 -4.03 0.80 -4.92
C THR A 35 -4.28 -0.41 -4.03
N ILE A 36 -4.49 -1.57 -4.66
CA ILE A 36 -4.51 -2.88 -4.02
C ILE A 36 -3.54 -3.76 -4.80
N GLU A 37 -2.59 -4.36 -4.12
CA GLU A 37 -1.60 -5.24 -4.73
C GLU A 37 -1.52 -6.57 -4.00
N TYR A 38 -1.34 -7.64 -4.78
CA TYR A 38 -1.32 -9.02 -4.31
C TYR A 38 0.07 -9.64 -4.49
N GLY A 39 0.59 -10.25 -3.45
CA GLY A 39 2.03 -10.47 -3.30
C GLY A 39 2.67 -11.53 -4.17
N VAL A 40 1.93 -12.25 -5.01
CA VAL A 40 2.52 -13.14 -6.01
C VAL A 40 1.99 -12.76 -7.38
N ARG A 41 2.91 -12.36 -8.25
CA ARG A 41 2.64 -12.03 -9.64
C ARG A 41 3.80 -12.46 -10.51
N ASP A 42 3.51 -13.21 -11.58
CA ASP A 42 4.50 -13.65 -12.58
C ASP A 42 5.74 -14.33 -11.96
N GLY A 43 5.55 -15.10 -10.88
CA GLY A 43 6.61 -15.81 -10.17
C GLY A 43 7.49 -14.96 -9.24
N LYS A 44 7.14 -13.69 -9.02
CA LYS A 44 7.80 -12.77 -8.08
C LYS A 44 6.93 -12.46 -6.87
N GLY A 45 7.59 -12.03 -5.79
CA GLY A 45 6.97 -11.66 -4.52
C GLY A 45 6.85 -12.85 -3.55
N TYR A 46 5.94 -12.77 -2.57
CA TYR A 46 5.85 -13.73 -1.47
C TYR A 46 4.40 -14.07 -1.13
N GLU A 47 4.15 -15.33 -0.80
CA GLU A 47 2.80 -15.78 -0.45
C GLU A 47 2.33 -15.27 0.91
N HIS A 48 3.26 -15.05 1.85
CA HIS A 48 2.99 -14.60 3.20
C HIS A 48 3.90 -13.44 3.60
N CYS A 49 3.43 -12.59 4.52
CA CYS A 49 4.17 -11.49 5.13
C CYS A 49 4.71 -10.47 4.11
N TRP A 50 4.14 -10.44 2.91
CA TRP A 50 4.60 -9.62 1.80
C TRP A 50 4.30 -8.14 2.06
N THR A 51 5.28 -7.27 1.79
CA THR A 51 5.21 -5.84 2.14
C THR A 51 5.20 -4.91 0.93
N GLY A 52 4.81 -5.42 -0.25
CA GLY A 52 4.63 -4.59 -1.45
C GLY A 52 5.86 -4.45 -2.36
N SER A 53 6.80 -5.39 -2.33
CA SER A 53 8.01 -5.36 -3.18
C SER A 53 8.17 -6.66 -3.96
N TYR A 54 8.29 -6.57 -5.28
CA TYR A 54 8.55 -7.73 -6.16
C TYR A 54 10.02 -7.89 -6.53
N ASP A 55 10.85 -6.89 -6.24
CA ASP A 55 12.25 -6.83 -6.66
C ASP A 55 13.24 -7.04 -5.51
N GLU A 56 12.74 -7.09 -4.27
CA GLU A 56 13.54 -7.33 -3.06
C GLU A 56 13.18 -8.67 -2.43
N THR A 57 14.13 -9.25 -1.68
CA THR A 57 13.81 -10.36 -0.80
C THR A 57 12.86 -9.93 0.32
N LEU A 58 12.12 -10.85 0.92
CA LEU A 58 11.20 -10.55 2.02
C LEU A 58 11.92 -9.79 3.14
N SER A 59 13.09 -10.27 3.57
CA SER A 59 13.89 -9.63 4.61
C SER A 59 14.32 -8.20 4.24
N MET A 60 14.75 -7.98 2.99
CA MET A 60 15.11 -6.64 2.52
C MET A 60 13.90 -5.71 2.46
N ALA A 61 12.78 -6.19 1.90
CA ALA A 61 11.55 -5.41 1.78
C ALA A 61 11.02 -4.96 3.15
N TRP A 62 11.20 -5.76 4.20
CA TRP A 62 10.91 -5.37 5.58
C TRP A 62 11.85 -4.26 6.08
N ASN A 63 13.15 -4.37 5.80
CA ASN A 63 14.15 -3.36 6.19
C ASN A 63 14.01 -2.03 5.42
N THR A 64 13.45 -2.06 4.20
CA THR A 64 13.24 -0.90 3.34
C THR A 64 11.80 -0.36 3.37
N LEU A 65 10.93 -0.93 4.22
CA LEU A 65 9.51 -0.58 4.27
C LEU A 65 9.28 0.93 4.44
N ASN A 66 9.99 1.54 5.40
CA ASN A 66 9.83 2.97 5.68
C ASN A 66 10.29 3.82 4.49
N GLN A 67 11.37 3.43 3.83
CA GLN A 67 11.90 4.13 2.65
C GLN A 67 10.92 4.06 1.47
N ARG A 68 10.10 3.01 1.38
CA ARG A 68 9.08 2.86 0.32
C ARG A 68 7.74 3.53 0.65
N ILE A 69 7.33 3.50 1.92
CA ILE A 69 5.99 3.92 2.35
C ILE A 69 5.94 5.37 2.85
N VAL A 70 6.97 5.83 3.58
CA VAL A 70 6.99 7.21 4.12
C VAL A 70 6.88 8.27 3.02
N PRO A 71 7.55 8.17 1.86
CA PRO A 71 7.37 9.14 0.78
C PRO A 71 5.91 9.25 0.31
N GLN A 72 5.21 8.12 0.17
CA GLN A 72 3.79 8.10 -0.22
C GLN A 72 2.90 8.78 0.84
N MET A 73 3.22 8.59 2.12
CA MET A 73 2.52 9.27 3.23
C MET A 73 2.79 10.78 3.19
N VAL A 74 4.03 11.19 2.94
CA VAL A 74 4.40 12.61 2.80
C VAL A 74 3.64 13.25 1.65
N ASP A 75 3.59 12.60 0.49
CA ASP A 75 2.82 13.08 -0.68
C ASP A 75 1.33 13.22 -0.35
N HIS A 76 0.75 12.23 0.33
CA HIS A 76 -0.64 12.29 0.77
C HIS A 76 -0.89 13.45 1.74
N VAL A 77 -0.02 13.64 2.74
CA VAL A 77 -0.15 14.73 3.71
C VAL A 77 -0.01 16.08 3.00
N ALA A 78 0.99 16.25 2.12
CA ALA A 78 1.19 17.49 1.39
C ALA A 78 0.01 17.83 0.46
N GLY A 79 -0.55 16.83 -0.23
CA GLY A 79 -1.70 17.01 -1.11
C GLY A 79 -3.04 17.24 -0.40
N SER A 80 -3.17 16.80 0.86
CA SER A 80 -4.40 16.94 1.66
C SER A 80 -4.34 18.04 2.72
N ALA A 81 -3.18 18.69 2.88
CA ALA A 81 -2.94 19.71 3.87
C ALA A 81 -3.84 20.95 3.64
N PRO A 82 -4.42 21.54 4.71
CA PRO A 82 -5.10 22.84 4.62
C PRO A 82 -4.18 23.95 4.10
N PRO A 83 -4.72 25.02 3.47
CA PRO A 83 -3.91 26.09 2.86
C PRO A 83 -2.92 26.81 3.78
N ASN A 84 -3.12 26.75 5.10
CA ASN A 84 -2.29 27.39 6.13
C ASN A 84 -1.53 26.39 7.01
N ALA A 85 -1.50 25.11 6.65
CA ALA A 85 -0.78 24.09 7.40
C ALA A 85 0.73 24.21 7.16
N THR A 86 1.52 24.13 8.24
CA THR A 86 2.98 24.12 8.17
C THR A 86 3.49 22.74 7.77
N LEU A 87 4.19 22.66 6.64
CA LEU A 87 4.79 21.42 6.10
C LEU A 87 6.32 21.40 6.22
N ALA A 88 6.88 21.99 7.29
CA ALA A 88 8.33 22.17 7.45
C ALA A 88 9.17 20.86 7.45
N PHE A 89 8.52 19.69 7.50
CA PHE A 89 9.17 18.39 7.39
C PHE A 89 9.42 17.93 5.94
N THR A 90 8.89 18.63 4.91
CA THR A 90 9.04 18.24 3.50
C THR A 90 10.28 18.85 2.81
N SER A 91 11.11 19.59 3.54
CA SER A 91 12.25 20.35 2.99
C SER A 91 13.63 19.82 3.38
N TYR A 92 13.76 18.51 3.66
CA TYR A 92 15.05 17.87 3.94
C TYR A 92 15.68 17.28 2.68
#